data_AF-A0A846B3K5-F1
#
_entry.id   AF-A0A846B3K5-F1
#
_cell.length_a   1.000
_cell.length_b   1.000
_cell.length_c   1.000
_cell.angle_alpha   90.00
_cell.angle_beta   90.00
_cell.angle_gamma   90.00
#
_symmetry.space_group_name_H-M   'P 1'
#
loop_
_entity.id
_entity.type
_entity.pdbx_description
1 polymer ?
#
loop_
_entity_poly.entity_id
_entity_poly.type
_entity_poly.pdbx_seq_one_letter_code
_entity_poly.pdbx_strand_id
1 'polypeptide(L)'
;MRPRDDVSSLAERAPRHHKLASAIADCGFYEFKRQLTYKCEWYGSKLVIADKFYPSSHISSNCGHQQKMPLHLRIYVSAALR
;
A
#
# COMPACT_ATOMS: atom_id res chain seq x y z
N MET A 1 -9.43 25.49 13.38
CA MET A 1 -9.23 24.29 14.22
C MET A 1 -10.16 23.21 13.70
N ARG A 2 -9.70 22.28 12.85
CA ARG A 2 -10.57 21.20 12.37
C ARG A 2 -10.80 20.21 13.53
N PRO A 3 -12.04 19.72 13.74
CA PRO A 3 -12.31 18.69 14.75
C PRO A 3 -11.37 17.51 14.51
N ARG A 4 -10.73 17.03 15.58
CA ARG A 4 -10.00 15.76 15.52
C ARG A 4 -11.08 14.70 15.35
N ASP A 5 -11.21 14.18 14.13
CA ASP A 5 -12.11 13.07 13.84
C ASP A 5 -11.91 11.99 14.91
N ASP A 6 -13.02 11.59 15.53
CA ASP A 6 -13.12 10.62 16.59
C ASP A 6 -12.33 9.35 16.24
N VAL A 7 -11.15 9.20 16.86
CA VAL A 7 -10.30 7.98 16.79
C VAL A 7 -10.97 6.74 17.43
N SER A 8 -12.22 6.86 17.89
CA SER A 8 -13.00 5.82 18.54
C SER A 8 -13.47 4.71 17.59
N SER A 9 -13.36 4.87 16.27
CA SER A 9 -13.68 3.83 15.28
C SER A 9 -12.48 3.03 14.74
N LEU A 10 -11.25 3.25 15.23
CA LEU A 10 -10.03 2.62 14.70
C LEU A 10 -9.82 1.15 15.11
N ALA A 11 -10.79 0.54 15.80
CA ALA A 11 -10.74 -0.89 16.13
C ALA A 11 -11.07 -1.82 14.95
N GLU A 12 -10.79 -1.42 13.71
CA GLU A 12 -11.05 -2.26 12.55
C GLU A 12 -9.91 -3.24 12.28
N ARG A 13 -10.09 -4.43 12.87
CA ARG A 13 -9.56 -5.73 12.44
C ARG A 13 -8.10 -5.99 12.80
N ALA A 14 -7.92 -6.74 13.89
CA ALA A 14 -6.63 -7.33 14.26
C ALA A 14 -6.04 -8.14 13.08
N PRO A 15 -4.73 -8.01 12.80
CA PRO A 15 -4.07 -8.77 11.75
C PRO A 15 -4.16 -10.27 12.04
N ARG A 16 -4.73 -11.03 11.09
CA ARG A 16 -4.93 -12.49 11.22
C ARG A 16 -3.61 -13.29 11.33
N HIS A 17 -2.48 -12.66 11.03
CA HIS A 17 -1.16 -13.28 11.10
C HIS A 17 -0.32 -12.60 12.18
N HIS A 18 -0.43 -13.08 13.42
CA HIS A 18 0.29 -12.55 14.58
C HIS A 18 1.82 -12.49 14.38
N LYS A 19 2.39 -13.42 13.59
CA LYS A 19 3.82 -13.45 13.27
C LYS A 19 4.30 -12.24 12.45
N LEU A 20 3.41 -11.63 11.67
CA LEU A 20 3.73 -10.49 10.79
C LEU A 20 3.19 -9.16 11.35
N ALA A 21 2.27 -9.22 12.31
CA ALA A 21 1.61 -8.05 12.88
C ALA A 21 2.59 -7.04 13.48
N SER A 22 3.57 -7.51 14.27
CA SER A 22 4.58 -6.65 14.89
C SER A 22 5.42 -5.95 13.83
N ALA A 23 6.01 -6.71 12.90
CA ALA A 23 6.86 -6.16 11.84
C ALA A 23 6.12 -5.11 10.98
N ILE A 24 4.82 -5.31 10.72
CA ILE A 24 3.99 -4.36 9.98
C ILE A 24 3.74 -3.09 10.81
N ALA A 25 3.48 -3.21 12.12
CA ALA A 25 3.29 -2.08 13.02
C ALA A 25 4.57 -1.24 13.15
N ASP A 26 5.72 -1.90 13.25
CA ASP A 26 7.04 -1.27 13.38
C ASP A 26 7.42 -0.41 12.16
N CYS A 27 6.82 -0.68 10.98
CA CYS A 27 7.06 0.08 9.75
C CYS A 27 6.44 1.48 9.73
N GLY A 28 5.48 1.80 10.62
CA GLY A 28 4.99 3.18 10.77
C GLY A 28 4.26 3.78 9.55
N PHE A 29 3.51 2.98 8.78
CA PHE A 29 2.87 3.40 7.53
C PHE A 29 1.94 4.63 7.65
N TYR A 30 1.35 4.86 8.82
CA TYR A 30 0.52 6.06 9.07
C TYR A 30 1.35 7.34 8.96
N GLU A 31 2.50 7.39 9.62
CA GLU A 31 3.37 8.57 9.61
C GLU A 31 3.96 8.79 8.21
N PHE A 32 4.33 7.72 7.52
CA PHE A 32 4.77 7.78 6.13
C PHE A 32 3.74 8.46 5.22
N LYS A 33 2.46 8.06 5.32
CA LYS A 33 1.36 8.69 4.57
C LYS A 33 1.18 10.16 4.94
N ARG A 34 1.26 10.50 6.24
CA ARG A 34 1.10 11.88 6.74
C ARG A 34 2.17 12.80 6.15
N GLN A 35 3.42 12.37 6.18
CA GLN A 35 4.56 13.13 5.64
C GLN A 35 4.47 13.30 4.13
N LEU A 36 4.09 12.25 3.39
CA LEU A 36 3.88 12.34 1.95
C LEU A 36 2.76 13.32 1.59
N THR A 37 1.63 13.25 2.29
CA THR A 37 0.50 14.15 2.06
C THR A 37 0.92 15.61 2.24
N TYR A 38 1.55 15.91 3.37
CA TYR A 38 2.08 17.23 3.67
C TYR A 38 3.04 17.73 2.58
N LYS A 39 4.01 16.90 2.17
CA LYS A 39 4.99 17.31 1.14
C LYS A 39 4.33 17.48 -0.23
N CYS A 40 3.42 16.60 -0.62
CA CYS A 40 2.71 16.71 -1.89
C CYS A 40 1.89 18.00 -1.96
N GLU A 41 1.20 18.38 -0.89
CA GLU A 41 0.50 19.67 -0.79
C GLU A 41 1.46 20.85 -0.94
N TRP A 42 2.64 20.78 -0.30
CA TRP A 42 3.62 21.87 -0.36
C TRP A 42 4.22 22.07 -1.76
N TYR A 43 4.53 20.98 -2.47
CA TYR A 43 5.13 21.03 -3.81
C TYR A 43 4.09 21.04 -4.95
N GLY A 44 2.79 21.06 -4.65
CA GLY A 44 1.74 20.97 -5.67
C GLY A 44 1.70 19.63 -6.42
N SER A 45 2.24 18.56 -5.82
CA SER A 45 2.26 17.21 -6.40
C SER A 45 0.97 16.45 -6.09
N LYS A 46 0.58 15.53 -6.99
CA LYS A 46 -0.61 14.70 -6.79
C LYS A 46 -0.27 13.40 -6.05
N LEU A 47 -0.87 13.18 -4.88
CA LEU A 47 -0.81 11.92 -4.16
C LEU A 47 -2.02 11.04 -4.52
N VAL A 48 -1.78 9.82 -4.99
CA VAL A 48 -2.83 8.83 -5.28
C VAL A 48 -2.67 7.65 -4.33
N ILE A 49 -3.73 7.32 -3.59
CA ILE A 49 -3.76 6.19 -2.65
C ILE A 49 -4.41 5.01 -3.37
N ALA A 50 -3.65 3.94 -3.60
CA ALA A 50 -4.17 2.70 -4.16
C ALA A 50 -5.01 1.94 -3.11
N ASP A 51 -5.96 1.13 -3.58
CA ASP A 51 -6.76 0.26 -2.73
C ASP A 51 -5.90 -0.73 -1.93
N LYS A 52 -6.39 -1.12 -0.74
CA LYS A 52 -5.69 -2.04 0.18
C LYS A 52 -5.31 -3.37 -0.47
N PHE A 53 -6.12 -3.87 -1.41
CA PHE A 53 -5.90 -5.13 -2.11
C PHE A 53 -5.55 -4.92 -3.59
N TYR A 54 -4.99 -3.75 -3.93
CA TYR A 54 -4.56 -3.48 -5.29
C TYR A 54 -3.45 -4.47 -5.70
N PRO A 55 -3.63 -5.26 -6.79
CA PRO A 55 -2.74 -6.36 -7.12
C PRO A 55 -1.49 -5.90 -7.90
N SER A 56 -0.76 -4.91 -7.37
CA SER A 56 0.40 -4.29 -8.04
C SER A 56 1.52 -5.29 -8.37
N SER A 57 1.78 -6.26 -7.48
CA SER A 57 2.79 -7.30 -7.70
C SER A 57 2.37 -8.37 -8.70
N HIS A 58 1.09 -8.43 -9.05
CA HIS A 58 0.54 -9.42 -9.97
C HIS A 58 0.24 -8.83 -11.35
N ILE A 59 0.20 -7.50 -11.48
CA ILE A 59 -0.06 -6.78 -12.73
C ILE A 59 1.26 -6.41 -13.40
N SER A 60 1.39 -6.69 -14.69
CA SER A 60 2.50 -6.15 -15.48
C SER A 60 2.32 -4.66 -15.76
N SER A 61 3.38 -3.88 -15.55
CA SER A 61 3.41 -2.47 -15.94
C SER A 61 3.39 -2.27 -17.47
N ASN A 62 3.91 -3.25 -18.23
CA ASN A 62 4.01 -3.15 -19.68
C ASN A 62 2.68 -3.43 -20.40
N CYS A 63 1.92 -4.43 -19.97
CA CYS A 63 0.75 -4.91 -20.71
C CYS A 63 -0.52 -5.05 -19.86
N GLY A 64 -0.48 -4.74 -18.56
CA GLY A 64 -1.64 -4.84 -17.67
C GLY A 64 -2.12 -6.26 -17.38
N HIS A 65 -1.43 -7.29 -17.86
CA HIS A 65 -1.80 -8.68 -17.62
C HIS A 65 -1.59 -9.05 -16.16
N GLN A 66 -2.58 -9.70 -15.55
CA GLN A 66 -2.53 -10.16 -14.17
C GLN A 66 -2.16 -11.64 -14.10
N GLN A 67 -1.10 -11.98 -13.38
CA GLN A 67 -0.71 -13.37 -13.10
C GLN A 67 -0.31 -13.59 -11.64
N LYS A 68 -0.30 -14.84 -11.20
CA LYS A 68 0.07 -15.20 -9.82
C LYS A 68 1.59 -15.08 -9.65
N MET A 69 2.03 -14.29 -8.67
CA MET A 69 3.46 -14.12 -8.36
C MET A 69 3.78 -14.63 -6.94
N PRO A 70 4.44 -15.79 -6.80
CA PRO A 70 4.84 -16.29 -5.48
C PRO A 70 5.91 -15.40 -4.83
N LEU A 71 5.86 -15.29 -3.50
CA LEU A 71 6.66 -14.36 -2.68
C LEU A 71 8.18 -14.49 -2.80
N HIS A 72 8.73 -15.58 -3.35
CA HIS A 72 10.17 -15.75 -3.52
C HIS A 72 10.67 -15.26 -4.89
N LEU A 73 9.78 -15.12 -5.88
CA LEU A 73 10.17 -14.60 -7.18
C LEU A 73 10.34 -13.08 -7.09
N ARG A 74 11.42 -12.59 -7.70
CA ARG A 74 11.80 -11.17 -7.70
C ARG A 74 11.71 -10.53 -9.08
N ILE A 75 11.60 -11.34 -10.13
CA ILE A 75 11.56 -10.90 -11.52
C ILE A 75 10.19 -11.27 -12.09
N TYR A 76 9.50 -10.29 -12.67
CA TYR A 76 8.23 -10.49 -13.37
C TYR A 76 8.51 -10.87 -14.82
N VAL A 77 8.05 -12.06 -15.26
CA VAL A 77 8.16 -12.50 -16.65
C VAL A 77 6.77 -12.48 -17.28
N SER A 78 6.52 -11.55 -18.22
CA SER A 78 5.25 -11.45 -18.94
C SER A 78 5.23 -12.39 -20.15
N ALA A 79 4.16 -13.16 -20.34
CA ALA A 79 3.96 -13.95 -21.55
C ALA A 79 3.59 -13.12 -22.80
N ALA A 80 3.26 -11.83 -22.63
CA ALA A 80 2.72 -10.96 -23.68
C ALA A 80 3.77 -10.35 -24.63
N LEU A 81 5.05 -10.72 -24.52
CA LEU A 81 6.15 -10.26 -25.39
C LEU A 81 6.72 -11.39 -26.25
N ARG A 82 5.91 -12.40 -26.59
CA ARG A 82 6.24 -13.39 -27.61
C ARG A 82 5.41 -13.15 -28.86
#